data_AF-A4RXY9-F1
#
_entry.id   AF-A4RXY9-F1
#
_cell.length_a   1.000
_cell.length_b   1.000
_cell.length_c   1.000
_cell.angle_alpha   90.00
_cell.angle_beta   90.00
_cell.angle_gamma   90.00
#
_symmetry.space_group_name_H-M   'P 1'
#
loop_
_entity.id
_entity.type
_entity.pdbx_description
1 polymer ?
#
loop_
_entity_poly.entity_id
_entity_poly.type
_entity_poly.pdbx_seq_one_letter_code
_entity_poly.pdbx_strand_id
1 'polypeptide(L)'
;RDEVMSGSLEWSAAHKDEGFWRECATKLTDNNCQILRVLIKLIDGSEAMDPKTLAVACNDIGEFAVHYPAGRFLANDLGGKEHSMRLMSHEDDEVRKSALQCVQ
;
A
#
# COMPACT_ATOMS: atom_id res chain seq x y z
N ARG A 1 -7.15 -11.17 -3.99
CA ARG A 1 -5.84 -11.87 -4.02
C ARG A 1 -5.22 -11.79 -5.40
N ASP A 2 -6.00 -12.00 -6.46
CA ASP A 2 -5.47 -12.12 -7.83
C ASP A 2 -4.82 -10.83 -8.36
N GLU A 3 -5.36 -9.66 -7.99
CA GLU A 3 -4.83 -8.36 -8.46
C GLU A 3 -3.44 -8.05 -7.91
N VAL A 4 -3.27 -7.96 -6.57
CA VAL A 4 -1.97 -7.65 -5.94
C VAL A 4 -0.87 -8.63 -6.38
N MET A 5 -1.21 -9.91 -6.54
CA MET A 5 -0.25 -10.93 -6.96
C MET A 5 0.13 -10.83 -8.45
N SER A 6 -0.69 -10.17 -9.28
CA SER A 6 -0.37 -9.88 -10.68
C SER A 6 0.68 -8.79 -10.85
N GLY A 7 0.86 -7.95 -9.81
CA GLY A 7 1.77 -6.80 -9.82
C GLY A 7 1.26 -5.59 -10.58
N SER A 8 0.00 -5.59 -11.02
CA SER A 8 -0.69 -4.45 -11.61
C SER A 8 -1.94 -4.16 -10.79
N LEU A 9 -2.07 -2.91 -10.31
CA LEU A 9 -3.18 -2.48 -9.47
C LEU A 9 -3.98 -1.38 -10.18
N GLU A 10 -5.30 -1.48 -10.07
CA GLU A 10 -6.24 -0.53 -10.65
C GLU A 10 -7.15 0.04 -9.57
N TRP A 11 -7.52 1.31 -9.71
CA TRP A 11 -8.47 1.91 -8.78
C TRP A 11 -9.84 1.23 -8.89
N SER A 12 -10.24 0.57 -7.81
CA SER A 12 -11.55 -0.04 -7.62
C SER A 12 -12.24 0.54 -6.38
N ALA A 13 -13.54 0.26 -6.22
CA ALA A 13 -14.30 0.72 -5.06
C ALA A 13 -13.69 0.20 -3.74
N ALA A 14 -13.11 -1.00 -3.74
CA ALA A 14 -12.52 -1.61 -2.55
C ALA A 14 -11.37 -0.78 -1.97
N HIS A 15 -10.51 -0.21 -2.82
CA HIS A 15 -9.36 0.60 -2.38
C HIS A 15 -9.77 1.92 -1.70
N LYS A 16 -11.01 2.36 -1.87
CA LYS A 16 -11.53 3.63 -1.35
C LYS A 16 -12.63 3.45 -0.28
N ASP A 17 -13.05 2.21 -0.04
CA ASP A 17 -14.17 1.90 0.84
C ASP A 17 -13.67 1.60 2.25
N GLU A 18 -14.07 2.44 3.20
CA GLU A 18 -13.67 2.27 4.61
C GLU A 18 -14.25 0.97 5.21
N GLY A 19 -15.45 0.56 4.79
CA GLY A 19 -16.08 -0.68 5.24
C GLY A 19 -15.26 -1.91 4.88
N PHE A 20 -14.77 -1.96 3.64
CA PHE A 20 -13.87 -2.98 3.14
C PHE A 20 -12.63 -3.09 4.02
N TRP A 21 -11.97 -1.98 4.34
CA TRP A 21 -10.74 -2.01 5.14
C TRP A 21 -10.97 -2.38 6.60
N ARG A 22 -12.09 -1.95 7.20
CA ARG A 22 -12.47 -2.40 8.55
C ARG A 22 -12.63 -3.92 8.65
N GLU A 23 -13.11 -4.57 7.58
CA GLU A 23 -13.31 -6.01 7.55
C GLU A 23 -12.09 -6.80 7.06
N CYS A 24 -11.36 -6.25 6.08
CA CYS A 24 -10.35 -6.98 5.33
C CYS A 24 -8.90 -6.65 5.72
N ALA A 25 -8.63 -5.57 6.47
CA ALA A 25 -7.25 -5.19 6.83
C ALA A 25 -6.49 -6.32 7.55
N THR A 26 -7.16 -7.10 8.40
CA THR A 26 -6.56 -8.26 9.09
C THR A 26 -6.01 -9.31 8.12
N LYS A 27 -6.63 -9.49 6.95
CA LYS A 27 -6.19 -10.47 5.93
C LYS A 27 -4.81 -10.15 5.36
N LEU A 28 -4.33 -8.92 5.48
CA LEU A 28 -2.98 -8.55 5.05
C LEU A 28 -1.90 -9.15 5.95
N THR A 29 -2.26 -9.64 7.14
CA THR A 29 -1.36 -10.33 8.07
C THR A 29 -1.24 -11.84 7.80
N ASP A 30 -2.16 -12.39 7.02
CA ASP A 30 -2.16 -13.81 6.67
C ASP A 30 -0.88 -14.20 5.91
N ASN A 31 -0.51 -15.47 6.00
CA ASN A 31 0.63 -16.05 5.27
C ASN A 31 1.93 -15.26 5.46
N ASN A 32 2.27 -14.90 6.71
CA ASN A 32 3.46 -14.08 7.02
C ASN A 32 3.44 -12.72 6.31
N CYS A 33 2.28 -12.05 6.36
CA CYS A 33 2.03 -10.77 5.73
C CYS A 33 2.28 -10.76 4.21
N GLN A 34 1.94 -11.86 3.51
CA GLN A 34 2.29 -12.03 2.10
C GLN A 34 1.80 -10.87 1.22
N ILE A 35 0.55 -10.46 1.39
CA ILE A 35 -0.05 -9.37 0.59
C ILE A 35 0.66 -8.05 0.87
N LEU A 36 0.84 -7.71 2.15
CA LEU A 36 1.54 -6.50 2.57
C LEU A 36 2.97 -6.45 2.02
N ARG A 37 3.70 -7.57 2.06
CA ARG A 37 5.05 -7.68 1.49
C ARG A 37 5.07 -7.46 -0.02
N VAL A 38 4.06 -7.94 -0.74
CA VAL A 38 3.96 -7.69 -2.19
C VAL A 38 3.70 -6.20 -2.45
N LEU A 39 2.75 -5.58 -1.73
CA LEU A 39 2.51 -4.13 -1.85
C LEU A 39 3.79 -3.31 -1.60
N ILE A 40 4.54 -3.66 -0.55
CA ILE A 40 5.83 -3.00 -0.24
C ILE A 40 6.85 -3.23 -1.36
N LYS A 41 6.93 -4.44 -1.91
CA LYS A 41 7.84 -4.74 -3.03
C LYS A 41 7.49 -3.94 -4.29
N LEU A 42 6.21 -3.69 -4.55
CA LEU A 42 5.78 -2.88 -5.69
C LEU A 42 6.28 -1.44 -5.56
N ILE A 43 6.18 -0.84 -4.36
CA ILE A 43 6.66 0.53 -4.12
C ILE A 43 8.19 0.62 -3.97
N ASP A 44 8.87 -0.44 -3.57
CA ASP A 44 10.34 -0.52 -3.57
C ASP A 44 10.89 -0.57 -5.01
N GLY A 45 10.21 -1.28 -5.91
CA GLY A 45 10.54 -1.36 -7.33
C GLY A 45 10.04 -0.18 -8.17
N SER A 46 9.91 1.02 -7.59
CA SER A 46 9.18 2.14 -8.18
C SER A 46 9.69 2.60 -9.55
N GLU A 47 10.98 2.46 -9.83
CA GLU A 47 11.57 2.88 -11.12
C GLU A 47 11.02 2.11 -12.32
N ALA A 48 10.53 0.89 -12.12
CA ALA A 48 10.02 0.00 -13.16
C ALA A 48 8.49 -0.18 -13.10
N MET A 49 7.81 0.57 -12.22
CA MET A 49 6.39 0.40 -11.94
C MET A 49 5.58 1.53 -12.55
N ASP A 50 4.37 1.23 -13.01
CA ASP A 50 3.48 2.28 -13.48
C ASP A 50 2.98 3.15 -12.30
N PRO A 51 2.79 4.47 -12.51
CA PRO A 51 2.40 5.38 -11.42
C PRO A 51 1.08 5.01 -10.73
N LYS A 52 0.13 4.41 -11.46
CA LYS A 52 -1.16 4.04 -10.89
C LYS A 52 -0.99 2.89 -9.89
N THR A 53 -0.22 1.87 -10.24
CA THR A 53 0.08 0.77 -9.33
C THR A 53 0.79 1.28 -8.07
N LEU A 54 1.72 2.24 -8.21
CA LEU A 54 2.37 2.87 -7.05
C LEU A 54 1.39 3.64 -6.17
N ALA A 55 0.49 4.43 -6.77
CA ALA A 55 -0.50 5.21 -6.04
C ALA A 55 -1.47 4.31 -5.25
N VAL A 56 -1.96 3.24 -5.87
CA VAL A 56 -2.85 2.27 -5.22
C VAL A 56 -2.11 1.51 -4.12
N ALA A 57 -0.88 1.05 -4.37
CA ALA A 57 -0.11 0.33 -3.36
C ALA A 57 0.19 1.19 -2.12
N CYS A 58 0.59 2.45 -2.31
CA CYS A 58 0.78 3.41 -1.22
C CYS A 58 -0.51 3.62 -0.41
N ASN A 59 -1.64 3.79 -1.11
CA ASN A 59 -2.95 3.95 -0.47
C ASN A 59 -3.29 2.74 0.40
N ASP A 60 -3.17 1.53 -0.15
CA ASP A 60 -3.52 0.29 0.54
C ASP A 60 -2.67 0.03 1.78
N ILE A 61 -1.37 0.37 1.73
CA ILE A 61 -0.49 0.31 2.90
C ILE A 61 -0.96 1.31 3.98
N GLY A 62 -1.37 2.52 3.58
CA GLY A 62 -1.93 3.53 4.47
C GLY A 62 -3.23 3.08 5.12
N GLU A 63 -4.17 2.58 4.33
CA GLU A 63 -5.46 2.04 4.80
C GLU A 63 -5.26 0.89 5.79
N PHE A 64 -4.34 -0.03 5.49
CA PHE A 64 -3.95 -1.09 6.43
C PHE A 64 -3.40 -0.52 7.74
N ALA A 65 -2.52 0.50 7.67
CA ALA A 65 -1.94 1.13 8.85
C ALA A 65 -2.96 1.85 9.72
N VAL A 66 -4.03 2.37 9.13
CA VAL A 66 -5.17 3.02 9.82
C VAL A 66 -6.10 1.99 10.44
N HIS A 67 -6.48 0.95 9.68
CA HIS A 67 -7.57 0.06 10.04
C HIS A 67 -7.15 -1.20 10.82
N TYR A 68 -5.86 -1.55 10.84
CA TYR A 68 -5.35 -2.63 11.67
C TYR A 68 -4.57 -2.08 12.88
N PRO A 69 -4.88 -2.49 14.14
CA PRO A 69 -4.24 -1.93 15.33
C PRO A 69 -2.71 -2.00 15.35
N ALA A 70 -2.12 -3.06 14.81
CA ALA A 70 -0.66 -3.20 14.68
C ALA A 70 -0.15 -2.85 13.27
N GLY A 71 -1.00 -2.25 12.42
CA GLY A 71 -0.72 -2.01 11.01
C GLY A 71 0.46 -1.08 10.79
N ARG A 72 0.50 0.05 11.51
CA ARG A 72 1.64 0.99 11.48
C ARG A 72 2.96 0.31 11.86
N PHE A 73 2.94 -0.52 12.90
CA PHE A 73 4.13 -1.24 13.35
C PHE A 73 4.61 -2.23 12.28
N LEU A 74 3.72 -3.06 11.75
CA LEU A 74 4.07 -4.06 10.73
C LEU A 74 4.50 -3.42 9.41
N ALA A 75 3.80 -2.38 8.94
CA ALA A 75 4.19 -1.66 7.73
C ALA A 75 5.58 -1.04 7.89
N ASN A 76 5.92 -0.51 9.07
CA ASN A 76 7.24 0.05 9.34
C ASN A 76 8.32 -1.04 9.47
N ASP A 77 8.05 -2.12 10.21
CA ASP A 77 8.98 -3.25 10.40
C ASP A 77 9.36 -3.93 9.07
N LEU A 78 8.42 -3.94 8.13
CA LEU A 78 8.61 -4.47 6.78
C LEU A 78 9.19 -3.46 5.78
N GLY A 79 9.52 -2.24 6.23
CA GLY A 79 10.14 -1.18 5.40
C GLY A 79 9.17 -0.30 4.60
N GLY A 80 7.85 -0.57 4.66
CA GLY A 80 6.84 0.15 3.88
C GLY A 80 6.87 1.67 4.09
N LYS A 81 7.08 2.13 5.34
CA LYS A 81 7.19 3.57 5.62
C LYS A 81 8.37 4.22 4.89
N GLU A 82 9.53 3.57 4.90
CA GLU A 82 10.74 4.08 4.26
C GLU A 82 10.54 4.21 2.74
N HIS A 83 9.99 3.17 2.11
CA HIS A 83 9.73 3.18 0.67
C HIS A 83 8.65 4.22 0.30
N SER A 84 7.57 4.34 1.07
CA SER A 84 6.55 5.36 0.86
C SER A 84 7.11 6.78 0.97
N MET A 85 8.04 7.04 1.92
CA MET A 85 8.65 8.37 2.05
C MET A 85 9.43 8.79 0.80
N ARG A 86 10.10 7.86 0.10
CA ARG A 86 10.81 8.15 -1.15
C ARG A 86 9.85 8.60 -2.26
N LEU A 87 8.62 8.10 -2.25
CA LEU A 87 7.58 8.40 -3.25
C LEU A 87 6.85 9.73 -3.00
N MET A 88 7.05 10.38 -1.85
CA MET A 88 6.46 11.70 -1.57
C MET A 88 6.94 12.80 -2.52
N SER A 89 8.05 12.58 -3.23
CA SER A 89 8.60 13.50 -4.24
C SER A 89 8.53 12.94 -5.68
N HIS A 90 7.71 11.90 -5.90
CA HIS A 90 7.49 11.32 -7.23
C HIS A 90 6.93 12.35 -8.23
N GLU A 91 7.19 12.20 -9.53
CA GLU A 91 6.73 13.16 -10.54
C GLU A 91 5.20 13.17 -10.71
N ASP A 92 4.57 12.01 -10.53
CA ASP A 92 3.11 11.85 -10.55
C ASP A 92 2.44 12.35 -9.25
N ASP A 93 1.44 13.22 -9.41
CA ASP A 93 0.71 13.86 -8.31
C ASP A 93 -0.07 12.87 -7.44
N GLU A 94 -0.65 11.83 -8.03
CA GLU A 94 -1.44 10.83 -7.31
C GLU A 94 -0.53 9.96 -6.46
N VAL A 95 0.63 9.56 -6.99
CA VAL A 95 1.66 8.84 -6.22
C VAL A 95 2.11 9.66 -5.02
N ARG A 96 2.45 10.95 -5.20
CA ARG A 96 2.87 11.82 -4.08
C ARG A 96 1.80 11.92 -3.01
N LYS A 97 0.54 12.09 -3.42
CA LYS A 97 -0.60 12.22 -2.50
C LYS A 97 -0.79 10.93 -1.69
N SER A 98 -0.87 9.77 -2.35
CA SER A 98 -1.04 8.49 -1.67
C SER A 98 0.13 8.17 -0.76
N ALA A 99 1.36 8.44 -1.20
CA ALA A 99 2.58 8.26 -0.41
C ALA A 99 2.58 9.14 0.85
N LEU A 100 2.21 10.42 0.72
CA LEU A 100 2.09 11.34 1.84
C LEU A 100 1.04 10.85 2.85
N GLN A 101 -0.12 10.40 2.38
CA GLN A 101 -1.17 9.88 3.26
C GLN A 101 -0.74 8.60 3.98
N CYS A 102 -0.01 7.72 3.29
CA CYS A 102 0.51 6.47 3.84
C CYS A 102 1.46 6.67 5.04
N VAL A 103 2.27 7.75 5.03
CA VAL A 103 3.27 8.00 6.07
C VAL A 103 2.76 8.79 7.27
N GLN A 104 1.54 9.34 7.21
CA GLN A 104 0.95 10.25 8.19
C GLN A 104 0.30 9.56 9.41
#